data_AF-A0A8X7YDS4-F1
#
_entry.id   AF-A0A8X7YDS4-F1
#
_cell.length_a   1.000
_cell.length_b   1.000
_cell.length_c   1.000
_cell.angle_alpha   90.00
_cell.angle_beta   90.00
_cell.angle_gamma   90.00
#
_symmetry.space_group_name_H-M   'P 1'
#
loop_
_entity.id
_entity.type
_entity.pdbx_description
1 polymer ?
#
loop_
_entity_poly.entity_id
_entity_poly.type
_entity_poly.pdbx_seq_one_letter_code
_entity_poly.pdbx_strand_id
1 'polypeptide(L)'
;MVVLPYTVAFLLLSSLQTVKITSKFASLSILIELSSFQSMKTKNVVLFCRLKIDVGSSALIFAAFCADSQSFIGINYGQLEDNLPPPSPTAKLLQSTSIQKVRLYGSDPAIIKALANTGIGIVIGTANGDIPGLASDPNFAKSWINTNVLPFYPASNIILITVGNEVMTSNDQNLMNKLLPAMQNVQNALNDASLGGKIKVSTVHSMGVLKQSEPPSFGSFDPSYGDLMKGLLEFNSATGSPFAINPYPYFAYRSDTRPETLAFCVFQPNAGRMDGNTKIKYMNMFDAQVDAVYSALNSMGFKNVEIVVAETGWPFKGDDNDVGPSIENAKAYNGNLIAHLRSMVGTPVMPGKSVDTFLFALYDGDLKPGPGSERSFGLFKTDLTMVYDVGLSTSSQVRTKFTCISLVFRVFNRQVFYS
;
A
#
# COMPACT_ATOMS: atom_id res chain seq x y z
N MET A 1 23.37 61.78 -34.33
CA MET A 1 22.72 62.52 -33.24
C MET A 1 22.91 61.71 -31.96
N VAL A 2 23.34 62.41 -30.92
CA VAL A 2 23.66 62.02 -29.54
C VAL A 2 22.44 61.33 -28.85
N VAL A 3 22.58 60.11 -28.28
CA VAL A 3 22.57 59.70 -26.82
C VAL A 3 21.18 59.88 -26.13
N LEU A 4 20.53 59.00 -25.33
CA LEU A 4 20.76 57.81 -24.42
C LEU A 4 19.46 56.92 -24.49
N PRO A 5 19.25 55.74 -23.82
CA PRO A 5 19.75 55.21 -22.52
C PRO A 5 20.32 53.76 -22.59
N TYR A 6 21.08 53.20 -21.65
CA TYR A 6 20.70 52.73 -20.31
C TYR A 6 21.97 52.58 -19.46
N THR A 7 22.10 53.40 -18.42
CA THR A 7 23.11 53.22 -17.37
C THR A 7 22.40 53.19 -16.03
N VAL A 8 21.69 52.11 -15.75
CA VAL A 8 21.39 51.66 -14.38
C VAL A 8 21.24 50.13 -14.45
N ALA A 9 21.80 49.43 -13.46
CA ALA A 9 21.79 47.97 -13.26
C ALA A 9 22.96 47.16 -13.84
N PHE A 10 24.17 47.73 -13.94
CA PHE A 10 25.43 46.95 -13.98
C PHE A 10 25.98 46.64 -12.57
N LEU A 11 25.18 46.84 -11.53
CA LEU A 11 25.54 46.61 -10.14
C LEU A 11 24.37 45.92 -9.43
N LEU A 12 24.33 44.59 -9.52
CA LEU A 12 23.70 43.64 -8.58
C LEU A 12 23.42 42.34 -9.34
N LEU A 13 24.45 41.50 -9.50
CA LEU A 13 24.31 40.04 -9.65
C LEU A 13 25.68 39.36 -9.45
N SER A 14 26.47 39.88 -8.51
CA SER A 14 27.57 39.15 -7.86
C SER A 14 27.04 38.55 -6.56
N SER A 15 26.19 37.53 -6.66
CA SER A 15 25.88 36.64 -5.55
C SER A 15 25.49 35.27 -6.09
N LEU A 16 26.48 34.51 -6.53
CA LEU A 16 26.36 33.06 -6.68
C LEU A 16 26.12 32.48 -5.27
N GLN A 17 24.87 32.16 -4.93
CA GLN A 17 24.59 31.30 -3.79
C GLN A 17 24.79 29.85 -4.22
N THR A 18 25.89 29.25 -3.77
CA THR A 18 26.13 27.81 -3.86
C THR A 18 25.16 27.09 -2.92
N VAL A 19 24.20 26.35 -3.43
CA VAL A 19 23.35 25.49 -2.60
C VAL A 19 24.06 24.16 -2.40
N LYS A 20 24.60 23.94 -1.20
CA LYS A 20 25.24 22.68 -0.81
C LYS A 20 24.22 21.79 -0.12
N ILE A 21 23.75 20.74 -0.78
CA ILE A 21 22.90 19.71 -0.16
C ILE A 21 23.81 18.57 0.30
N THR A 22 24.03 18.43 1.60
CA THR A 22 24.70 17.28 2.21
C THR A 22 23.66 16.33 2.78
N SER A 23 23.52 15.13 2.21
CA SER A 23 22.82 14.02 2.88
C SER A 23 23.80 13.25 3.76
N LYS A 24 23.31 12.73 4.89
CA LYS A 24 24.13 12.14 5.95
C LYS A 24 24.32 10.62 5.82
N PHE A 25 24.33 10.09 4.59
CA PHE A 25 24.70 8.71 4.30
C PHE A 25 25.58 8.67 3.04
N ALA A 26 26.87 8.39 3.25
CA ALA A 26 27.96 8.34 2.27
C ALA A 26 28.34 9.68 1.61
N SER A 27 29.64 10.00 1.64
CA SER A 27 30.23 11.20 1.05
C SER A 27 30.12 11.22 -0.47
N LEU A 28 28.96 11.57 -1.02
CA LEU A 28 28.80 11.94 -2.42
C LEU A 28 28.62 13.45 -2.51
N SER A 29 29.66 14.14 -2.97
CA SER A 29 29.59 15.58 -3.26
C SER A 29 29.04 15.77 -4.66
N ILE A 30 27.78 16.17 -4.79
CA ILE A 30 27.19 16.55 -6.08
C ILE A 30 27.39 18.05 -6.25
N LEU A 31 28.17 18.45 -7.25
CA LEU A 31 28.34 19.85 -7.64
C LEU A 31 27.37 20.17 -8.78
N ILE A 32 26.41 21.06 -8.54
CA ILE A 32 25.49 21.55 -9.57
C ILE A 32 25.90 22.97 -9.92
N GLU A 33 26.57 23.15 -11.07
CA GLU A 33 26.83 24.48 -11.65
C GLU A 33 25.68 24.86 -12.57
N LEU A 34 24.92 25.88 -12.18
CA LEU A 34 23.96 26.54 -13.05
C LEU A 34 24.67 27.72 -13.72
N SER A 35 24.84 27.64 -15.04
CA SER A 35 25.25 28.80 -15.85
C SER A 35 24.11 29.19 -16.78
N SER A 36 23.78 30.49 -16.79
CA SER A 36 22.86 31.07 -17.75
C SER A 36 23.64 31.53 -18.98
N PHE A 37 23.15 31.20 -20.17
CA PHE A 37 23.65 31.77 -21.41
C PHE A 37 22.49 32.43 -22.16
N GLN A 38 22.58 33.74 -22.40
CA GLN A 38 21.59 34.47 -23.18
C GLN A 38 22.03 34.50 -24.65
N SER A 39 21.21 33.93 -25.54
CA SER A 39 21.41 34.05 -26.99
C SER A 39 20.97 35.43 -27.48
N MET A 40 21.86 36.21 -28.08
CA MET A 40 21.57 37.58 -28.55
C MET A 40 20.69 37.67 -29.83
N LYS A 41 20.02 36.60 -30.27
CA LYS A 41 19.15 36.66 -31.48
C LYS A 41 17.71 36.16 -31.32
N THR A 42 17.29 35.64 -30.17
CA THR A 42 15.88 35.27 -29.91
C THR A 42 15.54 35.38 -28.42
N LYS A 43 14.33 35.83 -28.08
CA LYS A 43 13.81 36.03 -26.70
C LYS A 43 13.53 34.72 -25.93
N ASN A 44 14.35 33.68 -26.06
CA ASN A 44 14.21 32.44 -25.28
C ASN A 44 15.50 32.15 -24.51
N VAL A 45 15.38 31.90 -23.20
CA VAL A 45 16.48 31.44 -22.34
C VAL A 45 16.50 29.92 -22.35
N VAL A 46 17.62 29.31 -22.74
CA VAL A 46 17.84 27.86 -22.66
C VAL A 46 18.81 27.59 -21.50
N LEU A 47 18.35 26.84 -20.51
CA LEU A 47 19.16 26.46 -19.35
C LEU A 47 19.92 25.15 -19.67
N PHE A 48 21.24 25.18 -19.68
CA PHE A 48 22.07 23.98 -19.81
C PHE A 48 22.52 23.52 -18.42
N CYS A 49 22.01 22.38 -17.96
CA CYS A 49 22.57 21.67 -16.81
C CYS A 49 23.67 20.71 -17.29
N ARG A 50 24.92 20.94 -16.87
CA ARG A 50 25.98 19.94 -16.95
C ARG A 50 26.14 19.29 -15.59
N LEU A 51 25.76 18.00 -15.47
CA LEU A 51 26.16 17.19 -14.33
C LEU A 51 27.59 16.68 -14.60
N LYS A 52 28.56 17.09 -13.78
CA LYS A 52 29.85 16.42 -13.68
C LYS A 52 29.83 15.52 -12.45
N ILE A 53 29.98 14.23 -12.65
CA ILE A 53 30.23 13.27 -11.58
C ILE A 53 31.71 12.92 -11.69
N ASP A 54 32.52 13.41 -10.76
CA ASP A 54 33.95 13.10 -10.69
C ASP A 54 34.11 11.79 -9.90
N VAL A 55 34.36 10.69 -10.61
CA VAL A 55 34.67 9.40 -9.97
C VAL A 55 36.16 9.14 -10.15
N GLY A 56 36.94 9.43 -9.11
CA GLY A 56 38.34 9.10 -9.06
C GLY A 56 38.54 7.57 -9.13
N SER A 57 39.27 7.14 -10.16
CA SER A 57 40.05 5.91 -10.30
C SER A 57 39.52 4.62 -9.64
N SER A 58 38.97 3.75 -10.51
CA SER A 58 39.06 2.28 -10.44
C SER A 58 38.26 1.56 -9.35
N ALA A 59 36.93 1.57 -9.49
CA ALA A 59 36.09 0.39 -9.23
C ALA A 59 34.79 0.54 -10.04
N LEU A 60 34.58 -0.32 -11.04
CA LEU A 60 33.27 -0.49 -11.67
C LEU A 60 32.35 -1.13 -10.62
N ILE A 61 31.69 -0.30 -9.81
CA ILE A 61 30.57 -0.75 -8.97
C ILE A 61 29.41 -0.98 -9.94
N PHE A 62 29.23 -2.24 -10.32
CA PHE A 62 27.95 -2.71 -10.84
C PHE A 62 26.95 -2.57 -9.69
N ALA A 63 26.30 -1.41 -9.57
CA ALA A 63 25.11 -1.28 -8.76
C ALA A 63 24.02 -2.06 -9.51
N ALA A 64 23.95 -3.37 -9.25
CA ALA A 64 22.72 -4.10 -9.48
C ALA A 64 21.68 -3.40 -8.61
N PHE A 65 20.84 -2.57 -9.20
CA PHE A 65 19.54 -2.27 -8.61
C PHE A 65 18.80 -3.60 -8.62
N CYS A 66 18.98 -4.39 -7.55
CA CYS A 66 17.96 -5.36 -7.17
C CYS A 66 16.67 -4.55 -7.10
N ALA A 67 15.67 -4.93 -7.90
CA ALA A 67 14.34 -4.41 -7.67
C ALA A 67 13.98 -4.78 -6.23
N ASP A 68 13.93 -3.78 -5.36
CA ASP A 68 13.68 -4.00 -3.96
C ASP A 68 12.33 -4.70 -3.81
N SER A 69 12.33 -5.67 -2.91
CA SER A 69 11.18 -6.44 -2.53
C SER A 69 10.08 -5.45 -2.03
N GLN A 70 8.88 -5.50 -2.60
CA GLN A 70 7.78 -4.59 -2.25
C GLN A 70 7.02 -5.13 -1.05
N SER A 71 7.56 -4.87 0.15
CA SER A 71 7.00 -5.37 1.40
C SER A 71 5.57 -4.89 1.68
N PHE A 72 5.07 -3.88 0.95
CA PHE A 72 3.75 -3.27 1.16
C PHE A 72 2.60 -3.94 0.38
N ILE A 73 2.88 -4.81 -0.61
CA ILE A 73 1.83 -5.52 -1.36
C ILE A 73 1.57 -6.89 -0.73
N GLY A 74 0.35 -7.07 -0.24
CA GLY A 74 -0.18 -8.35 0.24
C GLY A 74 -1.37 -8.84 -0.57
N ILE A 75 -1.81 -10.05 -0.28
CA ILE A 75 -3.04 -10.62 -0.84
C ILE A 75 -3.81 -11.44 0.21
N ASN A 76 -5.13 -11.42 0.14
CA ASN A 76 -5.99 -12.28 0.93
C ASN A 76 -6.08 -13.65 0.26
N TYR A 77 -5.75 -14.71 0.99
CA TYR A 77 -5.91 -16.09 0.55
C TYR A 77 -7.15 -16.68 1.25
N GLY A 78 -8.29 -16.53 0.59
CA GLY A 78 -9.57 -17.12 1.00
C GLY A 78 -9.58 -18.65 0.86
N GLN A 79 -10.47 -19.31 1.61
CA GLN A 79 -10.65 -20.76 1.59
C GLN A 79 -12.11 -21.20 1.38
N LEU A 80 -12.98 -20.28 0.92
CA LEU A 80 -14.42 -20.54 0.72
C LEU A 80 -14.70 -20.98 -0.72
N GLU A 81 -14.03 -22.06 -1.11
CA GLU A 81 -13.93 -22.61 -2.46
C GLU A 81 -13.89 -24.13 -2.39
N ASP A 82 -14.51 -24.83 -3.33
CA ASP A 82 -14.53 -26.30 -3.35
C ASP A 82 -13.38 -26.92 -4.18
N ASN A 83 -12.66 -26.10 -4.95
CA ASN A 83 -11.72 -26.53 -6.00
C ASN A 83 -10.34 -25.87 -5.89
N LEU A 84 -9.94 -25.40 -4.70
CA LEU A 84 -8.65 -24.77 -4.46
C LEU A 84 -7.47 -25.66 -4.86
N PRO A 85 -6.42 -25.11 -5.49
CA PRO A 85 -5.20 -25.85 -5.74
C PRO A 85 -4.51 -26.23 -4.41
N PRO A 86 -3.69 -27.28 -4.40
CA PRO A 86 -2.87 -27.59 -3.24
C PRO A 86 -1.99 -26.40 -2.83
N PRO A 87 -1.71 -26.18 -1.54
CA PRO A 87 -0.99 -24.98 -1.10
C PRO A 87 0.42 -24.79 -1.66
N SER A 88 1.13 -25.87 -2.02
CA SER A 88 2.51 -25.79 -2.52
C SER A 88 2.62 -25.11 -3.91
N PRO A 89 1.81 -25.49 -4.92
CA PRO A 89 1.68 -24.71 -6.15
C PRO A 89 1.34 -23.23 -5.91
N THR A 90 0.44 -22.93 -4.97
CA THR A 90 0.10 -21.55 -4.62
C THR A 90 1.29 -20.77 -4.04
N ALA A 91 2.06 -21.39 -3.15
CA ALA A 91 3.28 -20.78 -2.61
C ALA A 91 4.29 -20.45 -3.74
N LYS A 92 4.46 -21.35 -4.71
CA LYS A 92 5.31 -21.09 -5.90
C LYS A 92 4.76 -19.98 -6.78
N LEU A 93 3.44 -19.93 -6.96
CA LEU A 93 2.78 -18.84 -7.69
C LEU A 93 3.09 -17.50 -7.01
N LEU A 94 2.89 -17.40 -5.69
CA LEU A 94 3.16 -16.18 -4.93
C LEU A 94 4.63 -15.74 -5.07
N GLN A 95 5.59 -16.66 -4.99
CA GLN A 95 7.01 -16.38 -5.21
C GLN A 95 7.35 -15.86 -6.63
N SER A 96 6.50 -16.14 -7.63
CA SER A 96 6.63 -15.62 -8.99
C SER A 96 6.02 -14.22 -9.19
N THR A 97 5.47 -13.65 -8.12
CA THR A 97 4.84 -12.33 -8.11
C THR A 97 5.56 -11.36 -7.17
N SER A 98 5.13 -10.10 -7.20
CA SER A 98 5.57 -9.04 -6.28
C SER A 98 4.84 -9.07 -4.93
N ILE A 99 3.96 -10.03 -4.69
CA ILE A 99 3.26 -10.20 -3.40
C ILE A 99 4.24 -10.72 -2.35
N GLN A 100 4.27 -10.07 -1.20
CA GLN A 100 5.19 -10.42 -0.10
C GLN A 100 4.50 -10.68 1.21
N LYS A 101 3.19 -10.50 1.26
CA LYS A 101 2.38 -10.82 2.43
C LYS A 101 1.13 -11.56 2.01
N VAL A 102 0.74 -12.53 2.81
CA VAL A 102 -0.52 -13.25 2.66
C VAL A 102 -1.33 -13.08 3.94
N ARG A 103 -2.61 -12.77 3.79
CA ARG A 103 -3.56 -12.79 4.90
C ARG A 103 -4.45 -14.02 4.77
N LEU A 104 -4.46 -14.82 5.82
CA LEU A 104 -5.34 -15.96 6.02
C LEU A 104 -6.44 -15.57 7.00
N TYR A 105 -7.68 -16.01 6.74
CA TYR A 105 -8.80 -15.81 7.67
C TYR A 105 -8.81 -16.81 8.83
N GLY A 106 -7.93 -17.81 8.77
CA GLY A 106 -7.73 -18.86 9.76
C GLY A 106 -6.25 -19.23 9.89
N SER A 107 -5.99 -20.39 10.49
CA SER A 107 -4.64 -20.91 10.75
C SER A 107 -4.39 -22.26 10.08
N ASP A 108 -4.75 -22.40 8.80
CA ASP A 108 -4.58 -23.66 8.06
C ASP A 108 -3.10 -24.12 8.08
N PRO A 109 -2.80 -25.27 8.70
CA PRO A 109 -1.42 -25.72 8.90
C PRO A 109 -0.74 -26.11 7.58
N ALA A 110 -1.49 -26.53 6.56
CA ALA A 110 -0.94 -26.90 5.26
C ALA A 110 -0.52 -25.66 4.47
N ILE A 111 -1.33 -24.59 4.49
CA ILE A 111 -0.97 -23.31 3.87
C ILE A 111 0.23 -22.67 4.57
N ILE A 112 0.20 -22.60 5.91
CA ILE A 112 1.30 -22.01 6.69
C ILE A 112 2.62 -22.78 6.42
N LYS A 113 2.59 -24.12 6.38
CA LYS A 113 3.76 -24.94 6.03
C LYS A 113 4.24 -24.73 4.60
N ALA A 114 3.32 -24.59 3.64
CA ALA A 114 3.70 -24.38 2.24
C ALA A 114 4.42 -23.04 2.02
N LEU A 115 4.17 -22.04 2.87
CA LEU A 115 4.85 -20.75 2.86
C LEU A 115 6.16 -20.72 3.67
N ALA A 116 6.56 -21.83 4.30
CA ALA A 116 7.80 -21.90 5.07
C ALA A 116 9.03 -21.64 4.18
N ASN A 117 9.98 -20.85 4.70
CA ASN A 117 11.22 -20.45 4.06
C ASN A 117 11.06 -19.69 2.72
N THR A 118 9.84 -19.22 2.40
CA THR A 118 9.58 -18.41 1.21
C THR A 118 9.94 -16.93 1.42
N GLY A 119 10.01 -16.47 2.67
CA GLY A 119 10.15 -15.07 3.06
C GLY A 119 8.83 -14.28 3.08
N ILE A 120 7.74 -14.84 2.54
CA ILE A 120 6.42 -14.20 2.52
C ILE A 120 5.90 -14.06 3.95
N GLY A 121 5.54 -12.83 4.34
CA GLY A 121 4.93 -12.52 5.62
C GLY A 121 3.51 -13.08 5.71
N ILE A 122 3.15 -13.68 6.84
CA ILE A 122 1.85 -14.33 7.04
C ILE A 122 1.08 -13.57 8.12
N VAL A 123 -0.12 -13.12 7.76
CA VAL A 123 -1.13 -12.67 8.70
C VAL A 123 -2.11 -13.82 8.91
N ILE A 124 -2.33 -14.23 10.16
CA ILE A 124 -3.29 -15.28 10.50
C ILE A 124 -4.47 -14.69 11.28
N GLY A 125 -5.69 -14.98 10.82
CA GLY A 125 -6.91 -14.60 11.50
C GLY A 125 -7.37 -15.65 12.51
N THR A 126 -7.91 -15.22 13.65
CA THR A 126 -8.76 -16.08 14.47
C THR A 126 -10.17 -16.05 13.92
N ALA A 127 -10.93 -17.14 14.04
CA ALA A 127 -12.35 -17.08 13.72
C ALA A 127 -13.07 -16.17 14.72
N ASN A 128 -14.16 -15.52 14.29
CA ASN A 128 -15.01 -14.75 15.20
C ASN A 128 -15.55 -15.64 16.35
N GLY A 129 -15.82 -16.92 16.07
CA GLY A 129 -16.25 -17.91 17.07
C GLY A 129 -15.21 -18.23 18.16
N ASP A 130 -13.93 -17.95 17.94
CA ASP A 130 -12.86 -18.19 18.93
C ASP A 130 -12.77 -17.06 19.97
N ILE A 131 -13.27 -15.86 19.64
CA ILE A 131 -13.14 -14.65 20.47
C ILE A 131 -13.64 -14.89 21.90
N PRO A 132 -14.79 -15.55 22.15
CA PRO A 132 -15.23 -15.80 23.52
C PRO A 132 -14.23 -16.62 24.34
N GLY A 133 -13.66 -17.68 23.78
CA GLY A 133 -12.67 -18.52 24.46
C GLY A 133 -11.35 -17.76 24.69
N LEU A 134 -10.88 -17.04 23.67
CA LEU A 134 -9.69 -16.19 23.76
C LEU A 134 -9.83 -15.10 24.82
N ALA A 135 -11.03 -14.54 24.99
CA ALA A 135 -11.30 -13.50 25.97
C ALA A 135 -11.40 -14.04 27.41
N SER A 136 -12.09 -15.16 27.60
CA SER A 136 -12.43 -15.66 28.94
C SER A 136 -11.33 -16.46 29.62
N ASP A 137 -10.46 -17.11 28.84
CA ASP A 137 -9.44 -18.02 29.38
C ASP A 137 -8.05 -17.76 28.75
N PRO A 138 -7.09 -17.20 29.52
CA PRO A 138 -5.71 -17.04 29.05
C PRO A 138 -5.05 -18.36 28.61
N ASN A 139 -5.43 -19.51 29.17
CA ASN A 139 -4.90 -20.81 28.75
C ASN A 139 -5.42 -21.25 27.38
N PHE A 140 -6.64 -20.83 27.01
CA PHE A 140 -7.14 -21.01 25.66
C PHE A 140 -6.28 -20.25 24.66
N ALA A 141 -5.94 -18.98 24.94
CA ALA A 141 -5.03 -18.20 24.09
C ALA A 141 -3.62 -18.83 23.99
N LYS A 142 -3.07 -19.32 25.09
CA LYS A 142 -1.79 -20.08 25.09
C LYS A 142 -1.86 -21.32 24.22
N SER A 143 -2.93 -22.10 24.37
CA SER A 143 -3.15 -23.32 23.57
C SER A 143 -3.29 -22.99 22.09
N TRP A 144 -3.99 -21.90 21.76
CA TRP A 144 -4.12 -21.41 20.39
C TRP A 144 -2.76 -21.05 19.79
N ILE A 145 -1.91 -20.30 20.50
CA ILE A 145 -0.53 -19.97 20.06
C ILE A 145 0.33 -21.23 19.92
N ASN A 146 0.29 -22.15 20.89
CA ASN A 146 1.02 -23.41 20.86
C ASN A 146 0.64 -24.30 19.67
N THR A 147 -0.61 -24.20 19.21
CA THR A 147 -1.14 -25.02 18.12
C THR A 147 -0.89 -24.37 16.76
N ASN A 148 -1.13 -23.06 16.66
CA ASN A 148 -1.25 -22.36 15.37
C ASN A 148 -0.02 -21.53 15.00
N VAL A 149 0.90 -21.28 15.94
CA VAL A 149 2.06 -20.39 15.72
C VAL A 149 3.38 -21.13 15.94
N LEU A 150 3.59 -21.67 17.15
CA LEU A 150 4.88 -22.26 17.53
C LEU A 150 5.38 -23.38 16.62
N PRO A 151 4.53 -24.28 16.09
CA PRO A 151 5.01 -25.37 15.23
C PRO A 151 5.55 -24.89 13.87
N PHE A 152 5.28 -23.64 13.49
CA PHE A 152 5.59 -23.11 12.16
C PHE A 152 6.64 -22.00 12.21
N TYR A 153 6.70 -21.23 13.29
CA TYR A 153 7.64 -20.12 13.43
C TYR A 153 9.03 -20.61 13.88
N PRO A 154 10.16 -20.09 13.33
CA PRO A 154 10.26 -18.97 12.38
C PRO A 154 10.30 -19.38 10.91
N ALA A 155 10.21 -20.67 10.57
CA ALA A 155 10.29 -21.12 9.18
C ALA A 155 9.19 -20.46 8.34
N SER A 156 7.96 -20.42 8.85
CA SER A 156 6.88 -19.60 8.32
C SER A 156 6.92 -18.22 9.00
N ASN A 157 7.08 -17.17 8.19
CA ASN A 157 7.25 -15.79 8.67
C ASN A 157 5.91 -15.18 9.12
N ILE A 158 5.37 -15.64 10.25
CA ILE A 158 4.14 -15.10 10.83
C ILE A 158 4.45 -13.73 11.44
N ILE A 159 3.77 -12.68 10.97
CA ILE A 159 4.05 -11.27 11.32
C ILE A 159 2.94 -10.60 12.13
N LEU A 160 1.69 -11.05 11.96
CA LEU A 160 0.51 -10.44 12.57
C LEU A 160 -0.56 -11.51 12.83
N ILE A 161 -1.21 -11.43 13.98
CA ILE A 161 -2.43 -12.16 14.30
C ILE A 161 -3.58 -11.17 14.32
N THR A 162 -4.64 -11.41 13.54
CA THR A 162 -5.87 -10.61 13.61
C THR A 162 -6.93 -11.36 14.40
N VAL A 163 -7.30 -10.85 15.57
CA VAL A 163 -8.37 -11.40 16.40
C VAL A 163 -9.71 -10.95 15.83
N GLY A 164 -10.37 -11.87 15.13
CA GLY A 164 -11.63 -11.63 14.44
C GLY A 164 -11.52 -10.77 13.17
N ASN A 165 -12.66 -10.66 12.49
CA ASN A 165 -12.87 -9.90 11.27
C ASN A 165 -14.20 -9.15 11.33
N GLU A 166 -14.14 -7.82 11.21
CA GLU A 166 -15.27 -6.88 11.17
C GLU A 166 -16.24 -7.00 12.36
N VAL A 167 -15.73 -7.41 13.52
CA VAL A 167 -16.49 -7.67 14.75
C VAL A 167 -17.27 -6.43 15.22
N MET A 168 -16.66 -5.25 15.11
CA MET A 168 -17.29 -3.98 15.50
C MET A 168 -18.56 -3.65 14.72
N THR A 169 -18.73 -4.20 13.52
CA THR A 169 -19.92 -4.01 12.68
C THR A 169 -20.82 -5.24 12.61
N SER A 170 -20.58 -6.25 13.46
CA SER A 170 -21.36 -7.51 13.49
C SER A 170 -22.74 -7.37 14.14
N ASN A 171 -23.02 -6.27 14.84
CA ASN A 171 -24.19 -6.09 15.70
C ASN A 171 -24.31 -7.09 16.87
N ASP A 172 -23.26 -7.85 17.18
CA ASP A 172 -23.20 -8.70 18.38
C ASP A 172 -22.41 -7.99 19.49
N GLN A 173 -23.13 -7.30 20.38
CA GLN A 173 -22.53 -6.56 21.49
C GLN A 173 -21.69 -7.46 22.42
N ASN A 174 -22.10 -8.71 22.62
CA ASN A 174 -21.37 -9.65 23.48
C ASN A 174 -20.03 -10.03 22.85
N LEU A 175 -19.99 -10.17 21.53
CA LEU A 175 -18.76 -10.45 20.80
C LEU A 175 -17.84 -9.24 20.79
N MET A 176 -18.38 -8.04 20.53
CA MET A 176 -17.63 -6.78 20.55
C MET A 176 -16.95 -6.54 21.89
N ASN A 177 -17.67 -6.71 23.00
CA ASN A 177 -17.14 -6.48 24.35
C ASN A 177 -16.01 -7.47 24.73
N LYS A 178 -15.88 -8.60 24.02
CA LYS A 178 -14.84 -9.60 24.26
C LYS A 178 -13.60 -9.39 23.39
N LEU A 179 -13.65 -8.48 22.42
CA LEU A 179 -12.57 -8.28 21.45
C LEU A 179 -11.26 -7.81 22.10
N LEU A 180 -11.33 -6.76 22.94
CA LEU A 180 -10.15 -6.23 23.60
C LEU A 180 -9.52 -7.24 24.60
N PRO A 181 -10.28 -7.91 25.49
CA PRO A 181 -9.72 -8.98 26.34
C PRO A 181 -9.09 -10.13 25.54
N ALA A 182 -9.71 -10.54 24.41
CA ALA A 182 -9.13 -11.57 23.55
C ALA A 182 -7.79 -11.13 22.96
N MET A 183 -7.69 -9.90 22.44
CA MET A 183 -6.43 -9.34 21.92
C MET A 183 -5.34 -9.27 23.00
N GLN A 184 -5.70 -8.87 24.22
CA GLN A 184 -4.80 -8.83 25.37
C GLN A 184 -4.28 -10.23 25.73
N ASN A 185 -5.15 -11.24 25.79
CA ASN A 185 -4.75 -12.61 26.09
C ASN A 185 -3.86 -13.21 25.00
N VAL A 186 -4.14 -12.96 23.71
CA VAL A 186 -3.29 -13.38 22.59
C VAL A 186 -1.92 -12.71 22.66
N GLN A 187 -1.86 -11.41 22.96
CA GLN A 187 -0.60 -10.69 23.13
C GLN A 187 0.21 -11.23 24.33
N ASN A 188 -0.44 -11.53 25.44
CA ASN A 188 0.21 -12.13 26.60
C ASN A 188 0.75 -13.53 26.30
N ALA A 189 -0.02 -14.36 25.57
CA ALA A 189 0.45 -15.68 25.14
C ALA A 189 1.68 -15.58 24.20
N LEU A 190 1.73 -14.60 23.30
CA LEU A 190 2.92 -14.32 22.49
C LEU A 190 4.11 -13.86 23.35
N ASN A 191 3.87 -13.01 24.35
CA ASN A 191 4.92 -12.56 25.28
C ASN A 191 5.51 -13.74 26.06
N ASP A 192 4.66 -14.61 26.60
CA ASP A 192 5.06 -15.84 27.31
C ASP A 192 5.89 -16.77 26.41
N ALA A 193 5.58 -16.81 25.11
CA ALA A 193 6.33 -17.56 24.11
C ALA A 193 7.59 -16.84 23.58
N SER A 194 7.96 -15.67 24.12
CA SER A 194 9.09 -14.84 23.64
C SER A 194 8.96 -14.41 22.16
N LEU A 195 7.72 -14.30 21.69
CA LEU A 195 7.33 -13.78 20.37
C LEU A 195 6.70 -12.38 20.46
N GLY A 196 6.50 -11.86 21.68
CA GLY A 196 6.13 -10.48 21.95
C GLY A 196 7.02 -9.49 21.18
N GLY A 197 6.41 -8.57 20.46
CA GLY A 197 7.12 -7.59 19.62
C GLY A 197 7.58 -8.11 18.26
N LYS A 198 7.78 -9.43 18.08
CA LYS A 198 8.09 -10.06 16.79
C LYS A 198 6.82 -10.32 15.97
N ILE A 199 5.78 -10.80 16.63
CA ILE A 199 4.44 -10.98 16.06
C ILE A 199 3.53 -9.97 16.73
N LYS A 200 2.83 -9.18 15.92
CA LYS A 200 1.85 -8.20 16.41
C LYS A 200 0.46 -8.82 16.53
N VAL A 201 -0.42 -8.17 17.29
CA VAL A 201 -1.83 -8.58 17.45
C VAL A 201 -2.71 -7.39 17.10
N SER A 202 -3.67 -7.55 16.20
CA SER A 202 -4.65 -6.52 15.86
C SER A 202 -6.03 -7.14 15.68
N THR A 203 -6.99 -6.37 15.18
CA THR A 203 -8.30 -6.83 14.71
C THR A 203 -8.62 -6.08 13.42
N VAL A 204 -9.43 -6.68 12.54
CA VAL A 204 -9.77 -6.10 11.24
C VAL A 204 -11.12 -5.41 11.32
N HIS A 205 -11.20 -4.16 10.88
CA HIS A 205 -12.40 -3.35 10.86
C HIS A 205 -12.94 -3.17 9.44
N SER A 206 -14.26 -3.02 9.30
CA SER A 206 -14.86 -2.48 8.08
C SER A 206 -14.86 -0.95 8.16
N MET A 207 -15.05 -0.26 7.02
CA MET A 207 -15.26 1.20 7.02
C MET A 207 -16.53 1.63 7.78
N GLY A 208 -17.44 0.70 8.10
CA GLY A 208 -18.65 0.96 8.87
C GLY A 208 -18.39 1.36 10.32
N VAL A 209 -17.15 1.24 10.81
CA VAL A 209 -16.78 1.78 12.13
C VAL A 209 -16.77 3.32 12.19
N LEU A 210 -16.79 3.99 11.03
CA LEU A 210 -16.80 5.44 10.93
C LEU A 210 -18.23 5.99 10.90
N LYS A 211 -18.50 7.06 11.65
CA LYS A 211 -19.73 7.86 11.51
C LYS A 211 -19.67 8.78 10.32
N GLN A 212 -18.51 9.38 10.13
CA GLN A 212 -18.24 10.36 9.09
C GLN A 212 -16.93 10.02 8.43
N SER A 213 -16.92 10.08 7.10
CA SER A 213 -15.74 9.84 6.26
C SER A 213 -15.61 10.82 5.09
N GLU A 214 -16.61 11.68 4.89
CA GLU A 214 -16.62 12.72 3.85
C GLU A 214 -16.99 14.09 4.47
N PRO A 215 -16.19 15.15 4.21
CA PRO A 215 -14.87 15.07 3.58
C PRO A 215 -13.87 14.31 4.47
N PRO A 216 -12.75 13.77 3.93
CA PRO A 216 -11.81 12.93 4.69
C PRO A 216 -11.32 13.54 6.00
N SER A 217 -11.09 14.86 6.04
CA SER A 217 -10.64 15.55 7.26
C SER A 217 -11.64 15.54 8.42
N PHE A 218 -12.91 15.18 8.17
CA PHE A 218 -13.95 15.01 9.20
C PHE A 218 -14.13 13.54 9.61
N GLY A 219 -13.22 12.66 9.14
CA GLY A 219 -13.14 11.27 9.57
C GLY A 219 -13.29 11.13 11.09
N SER A 220 -14.30 10.37 11.53
CA SER A 220 -14.55 10.10 12.95
C SER A 220 -15.22 8.74 13.14
N PHE A 221 -14.82 8.03 14.20
CA PHE A 221 -15.46 6.78 14.60
C PHE A 221 -16.90 7.02 15.06
N ASP A 222 -17.76 6.01 14.90
CA ASP A 222 -19.10 6.08 15.46
C ASP A 222 -19.06 6.19 17.00
N PRO A 223 -19.63 7.25 17.60
CA PRO A 223 -19.63 7.44 19.05
C PRO A 223 -20.24 6.28 19.82
N SER A 224 -21.09 5.46 19.19
CA SER A 224 -21.66 4.25 19.82
C SER A 224 -20.60 3.20 20.17
N TYR A 225 -19.43 3.20 19.51
CA TYR A 225 -18.30 2.36 19.89
C TYR A 225 -17.52 2.89 21.10
N GLY A 226 -17.63 4.19 21.38
CA GLY A 226 -17.14 4.87 22.58
C GLY A 226 -15.82 4.33 23.15
N ASP A 227 -15.88 3.89 24.41
CA ASP A 227 -14.72 3.41 25.17
C ASP A 227 -14.12 2.12 24.60
N LEU A 228 -14.90 1.29 23.91
CA LEU A 228 -14.37 0.06 23.30
C LEU A 228 -13.41 0.39 22.16
N MET A 229 -13.77 1.31 21.25
CA MET A 229 -12.86 1.75 20.20
C MET A 229 -11.61 2.40 20.82
N LYS A 230 -11.79 3.26 21.82
CA LYS A 230 -10.66 3.88 22.53
C LYS A 230 -9.71 2.83 23.11
N GLY A 231 -10.22 1.81 23.80
CA GLY A 231 -9.41 0.75 24.40
C GLY A 231 -8.65 -0.09 23.36
N LEU A 232 -9.24 -0.34 22.18
CA LEU A 232 -8.55 -0.99 21.06
C LEU A 232 -7.39 -0.11 20.55
N LEU A 233 -7.62 1.19 20.37
CA LEU A 233 -6.58 2.12 19.92
C LEU A 233 -5.45 2.29 20.95
N GLU A 234 -5.78 2.32 22.25
CA GLU A 234 -4.78 2.30 23.33
C GLU A 234 -3.93 1.04 23.28
N PHE A 235 -4.55 -0.12 23.03
CA PHE A 235 -3.83 -1.38 22.85
C PHE A 235 -2.91 -1.35 21.61
N ASN A 236 -3.41 -0.87 20.47
CA ASN A 236 -2.61 -0.72 19.24
C ASN A 236 -1.39 0.17 19.48
N SER A 237 -1.59 1.33 20.11
CA SER A 237 -0.53 2.28 20.45
C SER A 237 0.49 1.66 21.40
N ALA A 238 0.05 1.01 22.49
CA ALA A 238 0.93 0.42 23.50
C ALA A 238 1.77 -0.75 22.96
N THR A 239 1.27 -1.49 21.98
CA THR A 239 1.95 -2.67 21.40
C THR A 239 2.68 -2.36 20.08
N GLY A 240 2.54 -1.15 19.56
CA GLY A 240 3.01 -0.78 18.22
C GLY A 240 2.38 -1.66 17.14
N SER A 241 1.11 -2.03 17.31
CA SER A 241 0.34 -2.87 16.39
C SER A 241 -0.54 -2.00 15.49
N PRO A 242 -0.69 -2.33 14.20
CA PRO A 242 -1.44 -1.48 13.26
C PRO A 242 -2.95 -1.51 13.51
N PHE A 243 -3.64 -0.45 13.11
CA PHE A 243 -5.08 -0.45 12.89
C PHE A 243 -5.39 -1.05 11.52
N ALA A 244 -6.00 -2.24 11.49
CA ALA A 244 -6.31 -2.94 10.25
C ALA A 244 -7.75 -2.64 9.79
N ILE A 245 -7.91 -2.21 8.52
CA ILE A 245 -9.17 -1.68 7.99
C ILE A 245 -9.43 -2.17 6.56
N ASN A 246 -10.69 -2.30 6.18
CA ASN A 246 -11.14 -2.76 4.86
C ASN A 246 -11.83 -1.63 4.04
N PRO A 247 -11.08 -0.68 3.46
CA PRO A 247 -11.60 0.33 2.53
C PRO A 247 -11.92 -0.29 1.17
N TYR A 248 -13.18 -0.22 0.76
CA TYR A 248 -13.64 -0.69 -0.55
C TYR A 248 -14.27 0.45 -1.36
N PRO A 249 -13.51 1.09 -2.27
CA PRO A 249 -14.05 2.03 -3.25
C PRO A 249 -15.19 1.47 -4.12
N TYR A 250 -15.20 0.15 -4.34
CA TYR A 250 -16.28 -0.55 -5.05
C TYR A 250 -17.65 -0.30 -4.39
N PHE A 251 -17.77 -0.47 -3.07
CA PHE A 251 -19.05 -0.27 -2.37
C PHE A 251 -19.48 1.21 -2.38
N ALA A 252 -18.54 2.15 -2.36
CA ALA A 252 -18.85 3.57 -2.51
C ALA A 252 -19.41 3.88 -3.91
N TYR A 253 -18.86 3.27 -4.97
CA TYR A 253 -19.41 3.40 -6.33
C TYR A 253 -20.78 2.75 -6.45
N ARG A 254 -21.02 1.61 -5.80
CA ARG A 254 -22.34 0.95 -5.80
C ARG A 254 -23.44 1.86 -5.23
N SER A 255 -23.11 2.73 -4.27
CA SER A 255 -24.03 3.72 -3.71
C SER A 255 -24.19 4.98 -4.58
N ASP A 256 -23.25 5.26 -5.48
CA ASP A 256 -23.24 6.43 -6.35
C ASP A 256 -22.61 6.10 -7.72
N THR A 257 -23.47 5.67 -8.64
CA THR A 257 -23.07 5.02 -9.90
C THR A 257 -22.73 6.00 -11.03
N ARG A 258 -22.47 7.26 -10.71
CA ARG A 258 -22.14 8.28 -11.72
C ARG A 258 -20.75 8.02 -12.33
N PRO A 259 -20.53 8.33 -13.63
CA PRO A 259 -19.24 8.08 -14.29
C PRO A 259 -18.05 8.76 -13.63
N GLU A 260 -18.21 9.96 -13.09
CA GLU A 260 -17.16 10.67 -12.35
C GLU A 260 -16.80 9.97 -11.03
N THR A 261 -17.77 9.31 -10.39
CA THR A 261 -17.53 8.50 -9.19
C THR A 261 -16.79 7.22 -9.55
N LEU A 262 -17.15 6.56 -10.65
CA LEU A 262 -16.39 5.41 -11.16
C LEU A 262 -14.92 5.79 -11.39
N ALA A 263 -14.68 6.87 -12.15
CA ALA A 263 -13.33 7.33 -12.47
C ALA A 263 -12.52 7.62 -11.20
N PHE A 264 -13.14 8.25 -10.20
CA PHE A 264 -12.54 8.51 -8.89
C PHE A 264 -12.26 7.22 -8.09
N CYS A 265 -13.15 6.23 -8.15
CA CYS A 265 -12.97 4.96 -7.44
C CYS A 265 -11.91 4.04 -8.07
N VAL A 266 -11.73 4.08 -9.39
CA VAL A 266 -10.77 3.22 -10.13
C VAL A 266 -9.48 3.96 -10.56
N PHE A 267 -9.16 5.08 -9.91
CA PHE A 267 -7.95 5.89 -10.15
C PHE A 267 -7.79 6.41 -11.60
N GLN A 268 -8.88 6.54 -12.36
CA GLN A 268 -8.84 7.09 -13.70
C GLN A 268 -8.78 8.63 -13.65
N PRO A 269 -8.32 9.30 -14.72
CA PRO A 269 -8.32 10.76 -14.80
C PRO A 269 -9.71 11.34 -14.47
N ASN A 270 -9.75 12.23 -13.50
CA ASN A 270 -10.99 12.85 -13.02
C ASN A 270 -10.70 14.26 -12.48
N ALA A 271 -11.76 15.01 -12.17
CA ALA A 271 -11.64 16.38 -11.68
C ALA A 271 -11.10 16.49 -10.25
N GLY A 272 -10.97 15.39 -9.52
CA GLY A 272 -10.68 15.32 -8.09
C GLY A 272 -11.84 15.80 -7.21
N ARG A 273 -11.78 15.49 -5.92
CA ARG A 273 -12.73 15.97 -4.90
C ARG A 273 -11.97 16.84 -3.90
N MET A 274 -12.43 18.06 -3.71
CA MET A 274 -11.81 19.00 -2.78
C MET A 274 -12.38 18.79 -1.39
N ASP A 275 -11.52 18.49 -0.41
CA ASP A 275 -11.88 18.55 1.00
C ASP A 275 -12.23 20.00 1.36
N GLY A 276 -13.48 20.22 1.77
CA GLY A 276 -14.01 21.55 2.05
C GLY A 276 -13.30 22.28 3.20
N ASN A 277 -12.68 21.54 4.13
CA ASN A 277 -12.04 22.05 5.32
C ASN A 277 -10.53 22.25 5.09
N THR A 278 -9.81 21.21 4.68
CA THR A 278 -8.34 21.27 4.52
C THR A 278 -7.89 21.81 3.17
N LYS A 279 -8.79 21.89 2.18
CA LYS A 279 -8.48 22.22 0.78
C LYS A 279 -7.54 21.22 0.11
N ILE A 280 -7.37 20.04 0.69
CA ILE A 280 -6.69 18.92 0.05
C ILE A 280 -7.58 18.42 -1.08
N LYS A 281 -6.98 18.24 -2.26
CA LYS A 281 -7.67 17.68 -3.41
C LYS A 281 -7.34 16.20 -3.54
N TYR A 282 -8.30 15.35 -3.24
CA TYR A 282 -8.20 13.91 -3.44
C TYR A 282 -8.43 13.57 -4.91
N MET A 283 -7.58 12.72 -5.46
CA MET A 283 -7.66 12.29 -6.86
C MET A 283 -8.22 10.88 -7.03
N ASN A 284 -8.37 10.14 -5.94
CA ASN A 284 -8.99 8.81 -5.94
C ASN A 284 -9.67 8.54 -4.58
N MET A 285 -10.60 7.57 -4.59
CA MET A 285 -11.38 7.18 -3.41
C MET A 285 -10.56 6.44 -2.35
N PHE A 286 -9.55 5.67 -2.75
CA PHE A 286 -8.72 4.91 -1.81
C PHE A 286 -8.00 5.84 -0.83
N ASP A 287 -7.31 6.87 -1.34
CA ASP A 287 -6.65 7.89 -0.53
C ASP A 287 -7.64 8.62 0.38
N ALA A 288 -8.82 8.96 -0.14
CA ALA A 288 -9.87 9.62 0.63
C ALA A 288 -10.36 8.75 1.80
N GLN A 289 -10.60 7.46 1.56
CA GLN A 289 -11.03 6.51 2.60
C GLN A 289 -9.94 6.27 3.65
N VAL A 290 -8.69 6.10 3.22
CA VAL A 290 -7.57 5.89 4.14
C VAL A 290 -7.31 7.15 4.98
N ASP A 291 -7.40 8.35 4.40
CA ASP A 291 -7.23 9.61 5.14
C ASP A 291 -8.41 9.93 6.07
N ALA A 292 -9.61 9.45 5.76
CA ALA A 292 -10.72 9.48 6.69
C ALA A 292 -10.44 8.63 7.93
N VAL A 293 -9.84 7.44 7.77
CA VAL A 293 -9.40 6.61 8.90
C VAL A 293 -8.29 7.30 9.69
N TYR A 294 -7.30 7.89 9.01
CA TYR A 294 -6.27 8.68 9.67
C TYR A 294 -6.85 9.82 10.51
N SER A 295 -7.81 10.57 9.94
CA SER A 295 -8.48 11.67 10.64
C SER A 295 -9.26 11.18 11.86
N ALA A 296 -9.92 10.02 11.75
CA ALA A 296 -10.62 9.39 12.87
C ALA A 296 -9.65 9.01 14.01
N LEU A 297 -8.53 8.36 13.68
CA LEU A 297 -7.46 8.05 14.65
C LEU A 297 -6.92 9.31 15.31
N ASN A 298 -6.64 10.36 14.53
CA ASN A 298 -6.12 11.63 15.03
C ASN A 298 -7.12 12.33 15.96
N SER A 299 -8.42 12.30 15.65
CA SER A 299 -9.47 12.89 16.49
C SER A 299 -9.57 12.24 17.88
N MET A 300 -9.19 10.97 17.99
CA MET A 300 -9.10 10.24 19.26
C MET A 300 -7.72 10.32 19.93
N GLY A 301 -6.75 11.01 19.32
CA GLY A 301 -5.39 11.17 19.86
C GLY A 301 -4.39 10.08 19.45
N PHE A 302 -4.73 9.20 18.51
CA PHE A 302 -3.96 8.03 18.11
C PHE A 302 -3.31 8.14 16.71
N LYS A 303 -2.94 9.36 16.29
CA LYS A 303 -2.38 9.65 14.96
C LYS A 303 -1.11 8.87 14.57
N ASN A 304 -0.41 8.28 15.55
CA ASN A 304 0.81 7.51 15.33
C ASN A 304 0.55 6.00 15.18
N VAL A 305 -0.70 5.55 15.34
CA VAL A 305 -1.05 4.16 15.05
C VAL A 305 -1.02 3.97 13.54
N GLU A 306 -0.16 3.07 13.08
CA GLU A 306 -0.01 2.73 11.65
C GLU A 306 -1.30 2.11 11.11
N ILE A 307 -1.65 2.46 9.87
CA ILE A 307 -2.81 1.90 9.17
C ILE A 307 -2.34 0.76 8.26
N VAL A 308 -3.05 -0.36 8.31
CA VAL A 308 -2.92 -1.46 7.34
C VAL A 308 -4.26 -1.65 6.65
N VAL A 309 -4.26 -1.65 5.32
CA VAL A 309 -5.43 -2.05 4.52
C VAL A 309 -5.45 -3.57 4.47
N ALA A 310 -6.30 -4.19 5.29
CA ALA A 310 -6.39 -5.64 5.40
C ALA A 310 -7.18 -6.28 4.25
N GLU A 311 -8.06 -5.52 3.61
CA GLU A 311 -8.75 -5.94 2.40
C GLU A 311 -9.14 -4.74 1.54
N THR A 312 -8.91 -4.87 0.23
CA THR A 312 -9.52 -4.00 -0.76
C THR A 312 -9.47 -4.67 -2.13
N GLY A 313 -10.49 -4.48 -2.95
CA GLY A 313 -10.59 -5.15 -4.25
C GLY A 313 -11.77 -4.65 -5.06
N TRP A 314 -11.92 -5.22 -6.25
CA TRP A 314 -13.04 -4.93 -7.15
C TRP A 314 -13.46 -6.21 -7.88
N PRO A 315 -14.75 -6.57 -7.86
CA PRO A 315 -15.21 -7.81 -8.48
C PRO A 315 -15.22 -7.69 -10.00
N PHE A 316 -14.80 -8.73 -10.72
CA PHE A 316 -14.78 -8.71 -12.18
C PHE A 316 -16.08 -9.21 -12.84
N LYS A 317 -16.97 -9.80 -12.04
CA LYS A 317 -18.27 -10.32 -12.45
C LYS A 317 -19.24 -10.16 -11.28
N GLY A 318 -20.53 -10.02 -11.58
CA GLY A 318 -21.61 -9.99 -10.58
C GLY A 318 -22.92 -10.47 -11.18
N ASP A 319 -24.00 -10.36 -10.40
CA ASP A 319 -25.36 -10.62 -10.90
C ASP A 319 -25.82 -9.50 -11.86
N ASP A 320 -26.91 -9.71 -12.59
CA ASP A 320 -27.44 -8.73 -13.56
C ASP A 320 -27.78 -7.36 -12.94
N ASN A 321 -28.04 -7.32 -11.64
CA ASN A 321 -28.32 -6.10 -10.87
C ASN A 321 -27.11 -5.53 -10.12
N ASP A 322 -25.94 -6.19 -10.17
CA ASP A 322 -24.72 -5.64 -9.61
C ASP A 322 -24.13 -4.60 -10.56
N VAL A 323 -24.02 -3.36 -10.08
CA VAL A 323 -23.46 -2.25 -10.86
C VAL A 323 -21.97 -2.10 -10.55
N GLY A 324 -21.14 -2.13 -11.59
CA GLY A 324 -19.69 -1.93 -11.47
C GLY A 324 -18.81 -3.15 -11.68
N PRO A 325 -19.22 -4.40 -11.39
CA PRO A 325 -18.38 -5.55 -11.72
C PRO A 325 -18.14 -5.66 -13.22
N SER A 326 -16.87 -5.74 -13.60
CA SER A 326 -16.42 -6.04 -14.96
C SER A 326 -14.92 -6.32 -14.94
N ILE A 327 -14.41 -7.05 -15.92
CA ILE A 327 -12.97 -7.28 -16.09
C ILE A 327 -12.24 -5.94 -16.24
N GLU A 328 -12.83 -4.99 -16.97
CA GLU A 328 -12.27 -3.67 -17.21
C GLU A 328 -12.12 -2.87 -15.92
N ASN A 329 -13.18 -2.79 -15.10
CA ASN A 329 -13.13 -2.05 -13.83
C ASN A 329 -12.25 -2.75 -12.80
N ALA A 330 -12.30 -4.08 -12.71
CA ALA A 330 -11.46 -4.83 -11.78
C ALA A 330 -9.97 -4.70 -12.11
N LYS A 331 -9.63 -4.78 -13.41
CA LYS A 331 -8.27 -4.54 -13.90
C LYS A 331 -7.84 -3.09 -13.65
N ALA A 332 -8.71 -2.11 -13.91
CA ALA A 332 -8.43 -0.71 -13.65
C ALA A 332 -8.16 -0.45 -12.16
N TYR A 333 -9.04 -0.93 -11.27
CA TYR A 333 -8.91 -0.75 -9.83
C TYR A 333 -7.62 -1.40 -9.29
N ASN A 334 -7.49 -2.71 -9.45
CA ASN A 334 -6.37 -3.46 -8.87
C ASN A 334 -5.03 -3.06 -9.49
N GLY A 335 -4.99 -2.87 -10.81
CA GLY A 335 -3.78 -2.43 -11.52
C GLY A 335 -3.33 -1.01 -11.12
N ASN A 336 -4.26 -0.06 -11.03
CA ASN A 336 -3.92 1.30 -10.65
C ASN A 336 -3.60 1.43 -9.15
N LEU A 337 -4.25 0.64 -8.28
CA LEU A 337 -3.89 0.55 -6.87
C LEU A 337 -2.45 0.05 -6.70
N ILE A 338 -2.07 -1.03 -7.40
CA ILE A 338 -0.68 -1.53 -7.41
C ILE A 338 0.28 -0.44 -7.90
N ALA A 339 -0.04 0.26 -8.98
CA ALA A 339 0.79 1.35 -9.49
C ALA A 339 0.92 2.51 -8.48
N HIS A 340 -0.17 2.89 -7.81
CA HIS A 340 -0.19 3.89 -6.76
C HIS A 340 0.72 3.47 -5.58
N LEU A 341 0.57 2.24 -5.07
CA LEU A 341 1.42 1.73 -4.01
C LEU A 341 2.90 1.69 -4.40
N ARG A 342 3.21 1.33 -5.65
CA ARG A 342 4.59 1.32 -6.17
C ARG A 342 5.21 2.70 -6.33
N SER A 343 4.39 3.73 -6.52
CA SER A 343 4.89 5.10 -6.61
C SER A 343 5.44 5.62 -5.28
N MET A 344 5.07 4.99 -4.15
CA MET A 344 5.43 5.41 -2.79
C MET A 344 5.02 6.85 -2.46
N VAL A 345 4.10 7.44 -3.23
CA VAL A 345 3.59 8.79 -2.96
C VAL A 345 2.84 8.85 -1.62
N GLY A 346 2.27 7.73 -1.18
CA GLY A 346 1.42 7.66 0.00
C GLY A 346 0.07 8.33 -0.24
N THR A 347 -0.61 8.69 0.83
CA THR A 347 -1.85 9.47 0.74
C THR A 347 -1.56 10.96 0.96
N PRO A 348 -2.50 11.87 0.63
CA PRO A 348 -2.30 13.29 0.86
C PRO A 348 -1.93 13.69 2.30
N VAL A 349 -2.49 13.05 3.33
CA VAL A 349 -2.13 13.33 4.74
C VAL A 349 -0.98 12.45 5.28
N MET A 350 -0.65 11.35 4.59
CA MET A 350 0.48 10.47 4.92
C MET A 350 1.43 10.31 3.70
N PRO A 351 2.11 11.39 3.27
CA PRO A 351 2.92 11.35 2.05
C PRO A 351 4.25 10.62 2.26
N GLY A 352 4.79 10.08 1.18
CA GLY A 352 6.17 9.53 1.11
C GLY A 352 6.35 8.12 1.67
N LYS A 353 5.25 7.41 1.96
CA LYS A 353 5.26 6.00 2.37
C LYS A 353 4.02 5.30 1.83
N SER A 354 4.19 4.11 1.25
CA SER A 354 3.06 3.27 0.84
C SER A 354 2.35 2.66 2.05
N VAL A 355 1.02 2.58 1.96
CA VAL A 355 0.20 1.90 2.95
C VAL A 355 0.25 0.39 2.69
N ASP A 356 0.56 -0.39 3.72
CA ASP A 356 0.53 -1.84 3.66
C ASP A 356 -0.88 -2.31 3.27
N THR A 357 -1.00 -2.96 2.10
CA THR A 357 -2.29 -3.20 1.46
C THR A 357 -2.42 -4.65 0.99
N PHE A 358 -3.48 -5.32 1.41
CA PHE A 358 -3.82 -6.68 1.02
C PHE A 358 -4.95 -6.67 -0.01
N LEU A 359 -4.62 -7.07 -1.24
CA LEU A 359 -5.59 -7.20 -2.32
C LEU A 359 -6.59 -8.31 -1.99
N PHE A 360 -7.88 -8.06 -2.22
CA PHE A 360 -8.95 -9.04 -2.08
C PHE A 360 -9.44 -9.45 -3.48
N ALA A 361 -9.19 -10.69 -3.94
CA ALA A 361 -8.48 -11.79 -3.27
C ALA A 361 -7.62 -12.63 -4.24
N LEU A 362 -6.91 -13.64 -3.72
CA LEU A 362 -6.07 -14.53 -4.52
C LEU A 362 -6.89 -15.36 -5.51
N TYR A 363 -7.96 -15.98 -5.02
CA TYR A 363 -8.91 -16.80 -5.78
C TYR A 363 -10.34 -16.29 -5.57
N ASP A 364 -11.26 -16.77 -6.43
CA ASP A 364 -12.69 -16.49 -6.36
C ASP A 364 -13.36 -17.28 -5.23
N GLY A 365 -14.22 -16.67 -4.41
CA GLY A 365 -14.92 -17.40 -3.34
C GLY A 365 -16.26 -18.00 -3.79
N ASP A 366 -16.25 -19.09 -4.57
CA ASP A 366 -17.47 -19.68 -5.16
C ASP A 366 -18.57 -20.01 -4.12
N LEU A 367 -18.16 -20.37 -2.89
CA LEU A 367 -19.07 -20.72 -1.79
C LEU A 367 -19.48 -19.51 -0.93
N LYS A 368 -19.05 -18.28 -1.26
CA LYS A 368 -19.43 -17.09 -0.48
C LYS A 368 -20.94 -16.83 -0.58
N PRO A 369 -21.63 -16.55 0.54
CA PRO A 369 -23.02 -16.13 0.51
C PRO A 369 -23.14 -14.69 -0.01
N GLY A 370 -24.37 -14.27 -0.34
CA GLY A 370 -24.66 -12.90 -0.77
C GLY A 370 -24.68 -12.70 -2.29
N PRO A 371 -24.54 -11.45 -2.76
CA PRO A 371 -24.58 -11.09 -4.17
C PRO A 371 -23.58 -11.86 -5.02
N GLY A 372 -23.87 -12.09 -6.30
CA GLY A 372 -22.98 -12.76 -7.23
C GLY A 372 -21.58 -12.15 -7.30
N SER A 373 -21.47 -10.82 -7.12
CA SER A 373 -20.17 -10.14 -7.06
C SER A 373 -19.23 -10.64 -5.95
N GLU A 374 -19.75 -11.17 -4.84
CA GLU A 374 -18.92 -11.74 -3.77
C GLU A 374 -18.09 -12.95 -4.21
N ARG A 375 -18.47 -13.61 -5.31
CA ARG A 375 -17.82 -14.81 -5.85
C ARG A 375 -16.78 -14.51 -6.94
N SER A 376 -16.47 -13.25 -7.21
CA SER A 376 -15.67 -12.89 -8.40
C SER A 376 -14.64 -11.80 -8.13
N PHE A 377 -13.94 -11.89 -7.01
CA PHE A 377 -12.85 -10.98 -6.60
C PHE A 377 -11.44 -11.53 -6.90
N GLY A 378 -11.32 -12.77 -7.36
CA GLY A 378 -10.06 -13.46 -7.57
C GLY A 378 -9.18 -12.80 -8.62
N LEU A 379 -7.89 -12.66 -8.32
CA LEU A 379 -6.86 -12.27 -9.29
C LEU A 379 -6.37 -13.47 -10.12
N PHE A 380 -6.46 -14.67 -9.56
CA PHE A 380 -6.07 -15.92 -10.19
C PHE A 380 -7.23 -16.92 -10.16
N LYS A 381 -7.25 -17.79 -11.16
CA LYS A 381 -8.08 -18.98 -11.18
C LYS A 381 -7.40 -20.11 -10.41
N THR A 382 -8.16 -21.14 -10.06
CA THR A 382 -7.64 -22.33 -9.37
C THR A 382 -6.65 -23.15 -10.21
N ASP A 383 -6.62 -22.96 -11.53
CA ASP A 383 -5.58 -23.48 -12.44
C ASP A 383 -4.27 -22.66 -12.44
N LEU A 384 -4.16 -21.66 -11.54
CA LEU A 384 -3.02 -20.75 -11.34
C LEU A 384 -2.81 -19.72 -12.46
N THR A 385 -3.72 -19.64 -13.44
CA THR A 385 -3.70 -18.57 -14.45
C THR A 385 -4.33 -17.28 -13.92
N MET A 386 -3.87 -16.13 -14.41
CA MET A 386 -4.47 -14.85 -14.05
C MET A 386 -5.85 -14.70 -14.68
N VAL A 387 -6.81 -14.14 -13.94
CA VAL A 387 -8.10 -13.72 -14.51
C VAL A 387 -7.88 -12.52 -15.43
N TYR A 388 -7.08 -11.55 -14.98
CA TYR A 388 -6.63 -10.38 -15.72
C TYR A 388 -5.26 -9.93 -15.21
N ASP A 389 -4.41 -9.39 -16.09
CA ASP A 389 -3.07 -8.92 -15.72
C ASP A 389 -3.12 -7.54 -15.07
N VAL A 390 -2.66 -7.47 -13.81
CA VAL A 390 -2.53 -6.26 -12.98
C VAL A 390 -1.07 -5.88 -12.70
N GLY A 391 -0.12 -6.48 -13.42
CA GLY A 391 1.30 -6.17 -13.31
C GLY A 391 1.97 -6.73 -12.06
N LEU A 392 1.49 -7.86 -11.54
CA LEU A 392 2.06 -8.52 -10.35
C LEU A 392 3.27 -9.41 -10.66
N SER A 393 3.39 -9.89 -11.90
CA SER A 393 4.49 -10.77 -12.32
C SER A 393 5.86 -10.12 -12.14
N THR A 394 6.83 -10.87 -11.60
CA THR A 394 8.23 -10.40 -11.47
C THR A 394 9.07 -10.74 -12.70
N SER A 395 8.57 -11.58 -13.61
CA SER A 395 9.26 -11.92 -14.86
C SER A 395 9.10 -10.84 -15.93
N SER A 396 8.18 -9.90 -15.74
CA SER A 396 8.11 -8.63 -16.48
C SER A 396 9.06 -7.57 -15.89
N GLN A 397 10.26 -7.99 -15.48
CA GLN A 397 11.43 -7.24 -15.92
C GLN A 397 11.39 -7.24 -17.44
N VAL A 398 10.68 -6.24 -18.00
CA VAL A 398 11.05 -5.69 -19.28
C VAL A 398 12.55 -5.59 -19.19
N ARG A 399 13.24 -6.38 -20.03
CA ARG A 399 14.52 -5.97 -20.59
C ARG A 399 14.24 -4.61 -21.20
N THR A 400 14.19 -3.57 -20.39
CA THR A 400 14.68 -2.28 -20.77
C THR A 400 16.16 -2.58 -20.94
N LYS A 401 16.49 -3.11 -22.13
CA LYS A 401 17.68 -2.63 -22.81
C LYS A 401 17.51 -1.13 -22.70
N PHE A 402 18.19 -0.53 -21.73
CA PHE A 402 18.73 0.79 -21.95
C PHE A 402 19.52 0.62 -23.24
N THR A 403 18.85 0.85 -24.36
CA THR A 403 19.53 1.14 -25.60
C THR A 403 20.13 2.47 -25.27
N CYS A 404 21.38 2.43 -24.79
CA CYS A 404 22.21 3.60 -24.69
C CYS A 404 22.25 4.11 -26.14
N ILE A 405 21.40 5.10 -26.45
CA ILE A 405 21.49 5.82 -27.71
C ILE A 405 22.81 6.57 -27.59
N SER A 406 23.88 5.90 -28.00
CA SER A 406 25.14 6.54 -28.27
C SER A 406 24.86 7.44 -29.47
N LEU A 407 24.57 8.72 -29.22
CA LEU A 407 24.66 9.74 -30.25
C LEU A 407 26.14 9.84 -30.63
N VAL A 408 26.54 9.03 -31.62
CA VAL A 408 27.84 9.15 -32.29
C VAL A 408 27.76 10.41 -33.14
N PHE A 409 28.21 11.54 -32.61
CA PHE A 409 28.54 12.68 -33.45
C PHE A 409 29.80 12.35 -34.24
N ARG A 410 29.63 11.96 -35.50
CA ARG A 410 30.72 11.98 -36.49
C ARG A 410 31.12 13.43 -36.71
N VAL A 411 32.28 13.81 -36.19
CA VAL A 411 32.92 15.09 -36.52
C VAL A 411 33.45 14.97 -37.94
N PHE A 412 32.78 15.61 -38.90
CA PHE A 412 33.38 15.91 -40.20
C PHE A 412 34.30 17.12 -40.04
N ASN A 413 35.61 16.87 -40.05
CA ASN A 413 36.59 17.92 -40.23
C ASN A 413 36.49 18.42 -41.68
N ARG A 414 35.89 19.59 -41.90
CA ARG A 414 36.20 20.41 -43.07
C ARG A 414 36.82 21.71 -42.58
N GLN A 415 38.13 21.81 -42.78
CA GLN A 415 38.86 23.06 -42.70
C GLN A 415 38.23 24.06 -43.67
N VAL A 416 37.98 25.28 -43.20
CA VAL A 416 37.86 26.45 -44.07
C VAL A 416 38.94 27.42 -43.63
N PHE A 417 39.86 27.68 -44.57
CA PHE A 417 40.95 28.64 -44.45
C PHE A 417 40.40 30.07 -44.35
N TYR A 418 41.16 30.91 -43.65
CA TYR A 418 40.96 32.36 -43.57
C TYR A 418 41.05 33.03 -44.96
N SER A 419 40.15 33.98 -45.20
CA SER A 419 40.37 35.24 -45.92
C SER A 419 39.36 36.26 -45.44
#